data_AF-A0A2S8FNV3-F1
#
_entry.id   AF-A0A2S8FNV3-F1
#
_cell.length_a   1.000
_cell.length_b   1.000
_cell.length_c   1.000
_cell.angle_alpha   90.00
_cell.angle_beta   90.00
_cell.angle_gamma   90.00
#
_symmetry.space_group_name_H-M   'P 1'
#
loop_
_entity.id
_entity.type
_entity.pdbx_description
1 polymer ?
#
loop_
_entity_poly.entity_id
_entity_poly.type
_entity_poly.pdbx_seq_one_letter_code
_entity_poly.pdbx_strand_id
1 'polypeptide(L)'
;MIALNRGSRVSWKLLRDDLATSWPVLPPPEDVRKQENTLSFDFGLMSIAMGMMPGPIPGDNWATPERQTWIWPDAVQQLQSHRGHLIVTAIGEGTVLERSKLLTMVTASLLRTVGKPAGVLWGENGLLNSPEMFCALAENMLPGEVPFPLWLSVFLGKNTDGTTIGFTQGMEAFDLMDFVTENATDSPDDLSERFYGLADYLVEHGPVIEDGHTLGEEAGERIEVRYCQSPFGHERPVMRLDYSPEKGRSRYGSWR
;
A
#
# COMPACT_ATOMS: atom_id res chain seq x y z
N MET A 1 10.30 5.60 2.51
CA MET A 1 11.78 5.64 2.34
C MET A 1 12.18 4.95 1.06
N ILE A 2 13.25 5.40 0.40
CA ILE A 2 13.82 4.74 -0.79
C ILE A 2 15.20 4.19 -0.42
N ALA A 3 15.40 2.88 -0.51
CA ALA A 3 16.70 2.25 -0.33
C ALA A 3 17.58 2.54 -1.56
N LEU A 4 18.84 2.91 -1.33
CA LEU A 4 19.75 3.37 -2.38
C LEU A 4 21.05 2.56 -2.42
N ASN A 5 21.41 2.09 -3.61
CA ASN A 5 22.71 1.47 -3.86
C ASN A 5 23.81 2.54 -3.99
N ARG A 6 25.07 2.11 -3.87
CA ARG A 6 26.23 3.00 -4.02
C ARG A 6 26.21 3.73 -5.37
N GLY A 7 26.40 5.04 -5.32
CA GLY A 7 26.44 5.91 -6.49
C GLY A 7 25.09 6.54 -6.87
N SER A 8 24.02 6.25 -6.13
CA SER A 8 22.73 6.95 -6.25
C SER A 8 22.89 8.44 -5.96
N ARG A 9 22.21 9.29 -6.74
CA ARG A 9 22.27 10.76 -6.59
C ARG A 9 20.94 11.39 -6.94
N VAL A 10 20.44 12.27 -6.08
CA VAL A 10 19.26 13.09 -6.39
C VAL A 10 19.71 14.30 -7.22
N SER A 11 19.08 14.48 -8.38
CA SER A 11 19.26 15.65 -9.23
C SER A 11 17.95 16.40 -9.34
N TRP A 12 17.89 17.63 -8.83
CA TRP A 12 16.70 18.47 -8.95
C TRP A 12 16.23 18.63 -10.39
N LYS A 13 17.17 18.81 -11.32
CA LYS A 13 16.83 18.99 -12.73
C LYS A 13 16.10 17.76 -13.26
N LEU A 14 16.67 16.57 -13.05
CA LEU A 14 16.05 15.32 -13.52
C LEU A 14 14.71 15.06 -12.84
N LEU A 15 14.64 15.27 -11.52
CA LEU A 15 13.39 15.09 -10.77
C LEU A 15 12.29 16.02 -11.29
N ARG A 16 12.58 17.32 -11.44
CA ARG A 16 11.60 18.29 -11.93
C ARG A 16 11.16 17.98 -13.36
N ASP A 17 12.10 17.63 -14.23
CA ASP A 17 11.80 17.32 -15.63
C ASP A 17 10.94 16.03 -15.73
N ASP A 18 11.21 15.00 -14.90
CA ASP A 18 10.38 13.79 -14.80
C ASP A 18 8.99 14.07 -14.21
N LEU A 19 8.89 14.88 -13.14
CA LEU A 19 7.63 15.28 -12.53
C LEU A 19 6.71 15.96 -13.55
N ALA A 20 7.24 16.91 -14.31
CA ALA A 20 6.48 17.63 -15.33
C ALA A 20 6.04 16.74 -16.50
N THR A 21 6.81 15.70 -16.81
CA THR A 21 6.51 14.79 -17.93
C THR A 21 5.51 13.70 -17.52
N SER A 22 5.73 13.09 -16.35
CA SER A 22 4.97 11.92 -15.89
C SER A 22 3.65 12.32 -15.21
N TRP A 23 3.61 13.50 -14.59
CA TRP A 23 2.49 13.95 -13.77
C TRP A 23 2.03 15.36 -14.19
N PRO A 24 1.52 15.55 -15.42
CA PRO A 24 1.11 16.87 -15.93
C PRO A 24 -0.06 17.49 -15.13
N VAL A 25 -0.73 16.71 -14.28
CA VAL A 25 -1.76 17.18 -13.35
C VAL A 25 -1.17 17.99 -12.18
N LEU A 26 0.11 17.78 -11.83
CA LEU A 26 0.75 18.51 -10.76
C LEU A 26 1.13 19.92 -11.24
N PRO A 27 0.90 20.96 -10.42
CA PRO A 27 1.43 22.28 -10.74
C PRO A 27 2.96 22.25 -10.73
N PRO A 28 3.63 23.18 -11.41
CA PRO A 28 5.08 23.31 -11.33
C PRO A 28 5.52 23.46 -9.87
N PRO A 29 6.59 22.78 -9.43
CA PRO A 29 7.11 22.95 -8.08
C PRO A 29 7.59 24.37 -7.80
N GLU A 30 7.22 24.90 -6.64
CA GLU A 30 7.58 26.24 -6.17
C GLU A 30 8.52 26.17 -4.96
N ASP A 31 9.07 27.32 -4.55
CA ASP A 31 9.83 27.49 -3.31
C ASP A 31 10.92 26.43 -3.03
N VAL A 32 11.66 26.08 -4.09
CA VAL A 32 12.68 25.03 -4.04
C VAL A 32 13.83 25.43 -3.12
N ARG A 33 14.00 24.67 -2.03
CA ARG A 33 15.06 24.86 -1.03
C ARG A 33 16.01 23.68 -1.06
N LYS A 34 17.30 23.96 -1.23
CA LYS A 34 18.38 22.97 -1.25
C LYS A 34 19.38 23.26 -0.14
N GLN A 35 19.67 22.26 0.66
CA GLN A 35 20.77 22.26 1.60
C GLN A 35 21.63 21.01 1.36
N GLU A 36 22.69 20.83 2.16
CA GLU A 36 23.70 19.79 1.91
C GLU A 36 23.12 18.39 1.67
N ASN A 37 22.18 17.95 2.51
CA ASN A 37 21.56 16.63 2.42
C ASN A 37 20.03 16.69 2.32
N THR A 38 19.44 17.87 2.07
CA THR A 38 17.99 18.03 2.03
C THR A 38 17.53 18.80 0.79
N LEU A 39 16.37 18.41 0.30
CA LEU A 39 15.65 19.09 -0.77
C LEU A 39 14.18 19.23 -0.33
N SER A 40 13.62 20.41 -0.51
CA SER A 40 12.19 20.63 -0.35
C SER A 40 11.66 21.56 -1.41
N PHE A 41 10.38 21.43 -1.72
CA PHE A 41 9.66 22.22 -2.71
C PHE A 41 8.16 22.08 -2.48
N ASP A 42 7.42 23.06 -2.98
CA ASP A 42 6.00 23.22 -2.70
C ASP A 42 5.14 22.91 -3.94
N PHE A 43 3.95 22.38 -3.70
CA PHE A 43 2.85 22.22 -4.63
C PHE A 43 1.60 22.89 -4.01
N GLY A 44 1.52 24.21 -4.14
CA GLY A 44 0.48 25.00 -3.47
C GLY A 44 0.58 24.92 -1.95
N LEU A 45 -0.44 24.36 -1.29
CA LEU A 45 -0.52 24.24 0.17
C LEU A 45 0.09 22.93 0.72
N MET A 46 0.66 22.09 -0.15
CA MET A 46 1.41 20.89 0.23
C MET A 46 2.88 21.06 -0.13
N SER A 47 3.76 20.45 0.64
CA SER A 47 5.20 20.47 0.41
C SER A 47 5.76 19.06 0.41
N ILE A 48 6.79 18.84 -0.40
CA ILE A 48 7.68 17.70 -0.28
C ILE A 48 8.90 18.12 0.50
N ALA A 49 9.27 17.32 1.49
CA ALA A 49 10.57 17.37 2.13
C ALA A 49 11.27 16.03 1.95
N MET A 50 12.54 16.05 1.57
CA MET A 50 13.36 14.85 1.49
C MET A 50 14.75 15.06 2.08
N GLY A 51 15.23 14.02 2.75
CA GLY A 51 16.54 13.95 3.39
C GLY A 51 17.32 12.73 2.92
N MET A 52 18.56 12.96 2.47
CA MET A 52 19.50 11.91 2.09
C MET A 52 20.26 11.42 3.32
N MET A 53 20.17 10.12 3.57
CA MET A 53 20.86 9.48 4.69
C MET A 53 22.02 8.62 4.15
N PRO A 54 23.25 8.80 4.68
CA PRO A 54 24.45 8.13 4.17
C PRO A 54 24.56 6.65 4.61
N GLY A 55 23.65 6.17 5.46
CA GLY A 55 23.61 4.79 5.94
C GLY A 55 22.44 4.00 5.37
N PRO A 56 22.46 2.65 5.46
CA PRO A 56 21.31 1.84 5.10
C PRO A 56 20.12 2.14 6.02
N ILE A 57 18.94 1.75 5.58
CA ILE A 57 17.75 1.70 6.42
C ILE A 57 18.04 0.73 7.57
N PRO A 58 17.76 1.11 8.85
CA PRO A 58 17.91 0.21 9.99
C PRO A 58 17.24 -1.15 9.76
N GLY A 59 17.93 -2.25 10.09
CA GLY A 59 17.46 -3.61 9.79
C GLY A 59 16.10 -3.94 10.38
N ASP A 60 15.81 -3.42 11.58
CA ASP A 60 14.53 -3.58 12.28
C ASP A 60 13.34 -3.01 11.50
N ASN A 61 13.59 -2.21 10.46
CA ASN A 61 12.56 -1.59 9.62
C ASN A 61 12.26 -2.37 8.33
N TRP A 62 13.06 -3.37 7.93
CA TRP A 62 12.85 -4.08 6.66
C TRP A 62 13.24 -5.57 6.64
N ALA A 63 14.09 -6.05 7.55
CA ALA A 63 14.69 -7.38 7.46
C ALA A 63 13.82 -8.52 8.03
N THR A 64 12.54 -8.24 8.31
CA THR A 64 11.61 -9.16 8.95
C THR A 64 10.74 -9.85 7.87
N PRO A 65 10.58 -11.19 7.87
CA PRO A 65 9.82 -11.91 6.84
C PRO A 65 8.39 -11.40 6.64
N GLU A 66 7.78 -10.87 7.70
CA GLU A 66 6.44 -10.27 7.71
C GLU A 66 6.33 -9.04 6.80
N ARG A 67 7.45 -8.47 6.35
CA ARG A 67 7.46 -7.34 5.40
C ARG A 67 7.66 -7.76 3.95
N GLN A 68 7.91 -9.05 3.68
CA GLN A 68 7.92 -9.57 2.32
C GLN A 68 6.48 -9.64 1.83
N THR A 69 6.22 -9.00 0.70
CA THR A 69 4.94 -9.16 0.02
C THR A 69 4.97 -10.43 -0.81
N TRP A 70 3.80 -11.02 -1.05
CA TRP A 70 3.68 -12.13 -1.98
C TRP A 70 4.16 -11.76 -3.39
N ILE A 71 4.12 -10.46 -3.73
CA ILE A 71 4.48 -9.88 -5.03
C ILE A 71 6.00 -9.64 -5.16
N TRP A 72 6.75 -9.50 -4.06
CA TRP A 72 8.22 -9.34 -4.07
C TRP A 72 8.91 -10.27 -3.07
N PRO A 73 8.88 -11.60 -3.31
CA PRO A 73 9.37 -12.59 -2.34
C PRO A 73 10.87 -12.44 -2.01
N ASP A 74 11.69 -11.96 -2.95
CA ASP A 74 13.14 -11.81 -2.75
C ASP A 74 13.56 -10.42 -2.23
N ALA A 75 12.61 -9.59 -1.76
CA ALA A 75 12.85 -8.22 -1.32
C ALA A 75 14.01 -8.09 -0.32
N VAL A 76 14.00 -8.94 0.72
CA VAL A 76 15.03 -8.94 1.77
C VAL A 76 16.41 -9.24 1.19
N GLN A 77 16.52 -10.20 0.26
CA GLN A 77 17.80 -10.55 -0.36
C GLN A 77 18.33 -9.38 -1.22
N GLN A 78 17.47 -8.78 -2.04
CA GLN A 78 17.84 -7.69 -2.94
C GLN A 78 18.23 -6.41 -2.19
N LEU A 79 17.59 -6.17 -1.03
CA LEU A 79 17.89 -5.01 -0.20
C LEU A 79 19.20 -5.13 0.58
N GLN A 80 19.78 -6.31 0.85
CA GLN A 80 21.04 -6.44 1.64
C GLN A 80 22.20 -5.52 1.20
N SER A 81 22.26 -5.17 -0.08
CA SER A 81 23.37 -4.44 -0.68
C SER A 81 23.24 -2.91 -0.61
N HIS A 82 22.09 -2.36 -0.21
CA HIS A 82 21.89 -0.92 -0.14
C HIS A 82 22.80 -0.28 0.92
N ARG A 83 23.20 0.97 0.71
CA ARG A 83 24.19 1.67 1.55
C ARG A 83 23.75 3.05 1.99
N GLY A 84 22.73 3.61 1.35
CA GLY A 84 22.10 4.87 1.71
C GLY A 84 20.59 4.73 1.63
N HIS A 85 19.87 5.74 2.09
CA HIS A 85 18.44 5.83 1.83
C HIS A 85 17.98 7.28 1.74
N LEU A 86 16.84 7.48 1.07
CA LEU A 86 16.13 8.75 1.02
C LEU A 86 14.88 8.65 1.89
N ILE A 87 14.73 9.58 2.82
CA ILE A 87 13.46 9.81 3.52
C ILE A 87 12.71 10.86 2.72
N VAL A 88 11.46 10.60 2.37
CA VAL A 88 10.60 11.49 1.59
C VAL A 88 9.26 11.58 2.31
N THR A 89 8.78 12.79 2.50
CA THR A 89 7.52 13.05 3.21
C THR A 89 6.75 14.14 2.46
N ALA A 90 5.43 13.94 2.35
CA ALA A 90 4.49 14.99 1.95
C ALA A 90 3.85 15.58 3.21
N ILE A 91 3.87 16.91 3.33
CA ILE A 91 3.32 17.67 4.47
C ILE A 91 2.42 18.80 3.95
N GLY A 92 1.57 19.36 4.82
CA GLY A 92 0.67 20.48 4.48
C GLY A 92 -0.82 20.14 4.60
N GLU A 93 -1.66 21.07 4.12
CA GLU A 93 -3.11 21.13 4.43
C GLU A 93 -3.99 20.12 3.69
N GLY A 94 -3.43 19.28 2.81
CA GLY A 94 -4.20 18.23 2.10
C GLY A 94 -4.73 17.14 3.01
N THR A 95 -5.71 16.36 2.53
CA THR A 95 -6.14 15.11 3.16
C THR A 95 -5.00 14.08 3.20
N VAL A 96 -5.11 13.05 4.04
CA VAL A 96 -4.15 11.93 4.02
C VAL A 96 -4.06 11.33 2.62
N LEU A 97 -5.20 11.16 1.94
CA LEU A 97 -5.25 10.61 0.59
C LEU A 97 -4.48 11.48 -0.41
N GLU A 98 -4.71 12.79 -0.43
CA GLU A 98 -4.01 13.72 -1.34
C GLU A 98 -2.51 13.72 -1.09
N ARG A 99 -2.08 13.75 0.18
CA ARG A 99 -0.66 13.67 0.54
C ARG A 99 -0.04 12.34 0.13
N SER A 100 -0.73 11.22 0.30
CA SER A 100 -0.25 9.89 -0.10
C SER A 100 -0.15 9.74 -1.61
N LYS A 101 -1.10 10.28 -2.38
CA LYS A 101 -1.02 10.34 -3.85
C LYS A 101 0.17 11.19 -4.30
N LEU A 102 0.34 12.39 -3.72
CA LEU A 102 1.47 13.26 -4.03
C LEU A 102 2.82 12.59 -3.70
N LEU A 103 2.92 11.98 -2.52
CA LEU A 103 4.12 11.26 -2.09
C LEU A 103 4.43 10.08 -3.02
N THR A 104 3.41 9.39 -3.54
CA THR A 104 3.58 8.27 -4.47
C THR A 104 4.12 8.77 -5.81
N MET A 105 3.53 9.81 -6.39
CA MET A 105 4.01 10.42 -7.65
C MET A 105 5.47 10.88 -7.54
N VAL A 106 5.81 11.56 -6.45
CA VAL A 106 7.17 12.05 -6.19
C VAL A 106 8.15 10.91 -5.95
N THR A 107 7.74 9.87 -5.23
CA THR A 107 8.55 8.67 -5.01
C THR A 107 8.84 7.96 -6.32
N ALA A 108 7.84 7.78 -7.19
CA ALA A 108 8.03 7.18 -8.52
C ALA A 108 9.01 8.00 -9.38
N SER A 109 8.87 9.33 -9.41
CA SER A 109 9.82 10.20 -10.10
C SER A 109 11.24 10.12 -9.54
N LEU A 110 11.39 9.99 -8.22
CA LEU A 110 12.69 9.78 -7.59
C LEU A 110 13.30 8.44 -7.98
N LEU A 111 12.52 7.35 -8.00
CA LEU A 111 13.00 6.04 -8.42
C LEU A 111 13.57 6.07 -9.84
N ARG A 112 12.87 6.73 -10.77
CA ARG A 112 13.33 6.88 -12.17
C ARG A 112 14.59 7.75 -12.32
N THR A 113 14.83 8.68 -11.40
CA THR A 113 15.86 9.71 -11.56
C THR A 113 17.08 9.57 -10.64
N VAL A 114 16.99 8.79 -9.56
CA VAL A 114 18.07 8.63 -8.57
C VAL A 114 19.20 7.71 -9.04
N GLY A 115 18.97 6.99 -10.15
CA GLY A 115 19.96 6.21 -10.89
C GLY A 115 20.13 4.77 -10.42
N LYS A 116 20.20 4.51 -9.10
CA LYS A 116 20.35 3.14 -8.57
C LYS A 116 19.49 2.86 -7.31
N PRO A 117 18.16 3.02 -7.40
CA PRO A 117 17.29 2.60 -6.31
C PRO A 117 17.41 1.08 -6.09
N ALA A 118 17.25 0.65 -4.84
CA ALA A 118 17.25 -0.76 -4.45
C ALA A 118 15.85 -1.24 -4.07
N GLY A 119 14.97 -0.34 -3.64
CA GLY A 119 13.59 -0.65 -3.28
C GLY A 119 12.94 0.50 -2.53
N VAL A 120 11.64 0.39 -2.30
CA VAL A 120 10.84 1.34 -1.51
C VAL A 120 10.34 0.64 -0.26
N LEU A 121 10.49 1.32 0.87
CA LEU A 121 9.71 1.06 2.07
C LEU A 121 8.60 2.08 2.15
N TRP A 122 7.36 1.63 2.07
CA TRP A 122 6.19 2.48 2.10
C TRP A 122 5.46 2.37 3.44
N GLY A 123 4.89 3.49 3.89
CA GLY A 123 4.06 3.54 5.10
C GLY A 123 4.80 3.25 6.40
N GLU A 124 4.03 3.28 7.50
CA GLU A 124 4.51 2.93 8.85
C GLU A 124 4.62 1.40 9.04
N ASN A 125 3.80 0.64 8.32
CA ASN A 125 3.86 -0.82 8.25
C ASN A 125 5.14 -1.35 7.56
N GLY A 126 5.84 -0.50 6.79
CA GLY A 126 7.12 -0.85 6.17
C GLY A 126 6.99 -1.77 4.96
N LEU A 127 5.93 -1.58 4.16
CA LEU A 127 5.63 -2.36 2.96
C LEU A 127 6.76 -2.24 1.91
N LEU A 128 7.34 -3.38 1.53
CA LEU A 128 8.44 -3.45 0.57
C LEU A 128 7.92 -3.54 -0.87
N ASN A 129 8.40 -2.63 -1.71
CA ASN A 129 8.10 -2.60 -3.14
C ASN A 129 9.39 -2.53 -3.97
N SER A 130 9.45 -3.29 -5.07
CA SER A 130 10.55 -3.13 -6.03
C SER A 130 10.42 -1.79 -6.76
N PRO A 131 11.54 -1.17 -7.20
CA PRO A 131 11.48 0.09 -7.93
C PRO A 131 10.59 0.03 -9.17
N GLU A 132 10.67 -1.07 -9.92
CA GLU A 132 9.96 -1.27 -11.18
C GLU A 132 8.45 -1.40 -10.95
N MET A 133 8.05 -2.22 -9.97
CA MET A 133 6.65 -2.42 -9.62
C MET A 133 6.03 -1.13 -9.08
N PHE A 134 6.76 -0.41 -8.22
CA PHE A 134 6.29 0.87 -7.68
C PHE A 134 6.01 1.88 -8.79
N CYS A 135 6.93 2.02 -9.76
CA CYS A 135 6.74 2.94 -10.88
C CYS A 135 5.56 2.50 -11.76
N ALA A 136 5.46 1.22 -12.11
CA ALA A 136 4.40 0.70 -12.96
C ALA A 136 3.00 0.89 -12.35
N LEU A 137 2.82 0.55 -11.07
CA LEU A 137 1.54 0.72 -10.39
C LEU A 137 1.19 2.21 -10.19
N ALA A 138 2.18 3.04 -9.83
CA ALA A 138 1.95 4.47 -9.71
C ALA A 138 1.50 5.08 -11.05
N GLU A 139 2.17 4.75 -12.16
CA GLU A 139 1.85 5.26 -13.50
C GLU A 139 0.49 4.78 -14.01
N ASN A 140 0.13 3.53 -13.73
CA ASN A 140 -1.13 2.96 -14.20
C ASN A 140 -2.35 3.50 -13.44
N MET A 141 -2.20 3.77 -12.14
CA MET A 141 -3.34 4.08 -11.27
C MET A 141 -3.50 5.58 -11.01
N LEU A 142 -2.41 6.34 -10.88
CA LEU A 142 -2.48 7.76 -10.53
C LEU A 142 -2.64 8.65 -11.77
N PRO A 143 -3.33 9.81 -11.63
CA PRO A 143 -3.95 10.33 -10.42
C PRO A 143 -5.37 9.80 -10.13
N GLY A 144 -5.96 9.03 -11.05
CA GLY A 144 -7.38 8.68 -11.04
C GLY A 144 -7.78 7.77 -9.88
N GLU A 145 -7.03 6.70 -9.67
CA GLU A 145 -7.32 5.66 -8.68
C GLU A 145 -6.44 5.80 -7.44
N VAL A 146 -6.73 4.99 -6.44
CA VAL A 146 -5.91 4.86 -5.23
C VAL A 146 -5.04 3.61 -5.35
N PRO A 147 -3.68 3.73 -5.35
CA PRO A 147 -2.80 2.60 -5.57
C PRO A 147 -2.63 1.75 -4.30
N PHE A 148 -3.72 1.15 -3.80
CA PHE A 148 -3.69 0.28 -2.63
C PHE A 148 -2.68 -0.86 -2.70
N PRO A 149 -2.39 -1.47 -3.86
CA PRO A 149 -1.30 -2.46 -3.94
C PRO A 149 0.08 -1.92 -3.51
N LEU A 150 0.29 -0.60 -3.51
CA LEU A 150 1.50 0.06 -3.00
C LEU A 150 1.38 0.49 -1.53
N TRP A 151 0.17 0.59 -0.99
CA TRP A 151 -0.10 1.23 0.31
C TRP A 151 -0.55 0.26 1.39
N LEU A 152 -1.23 -0.82 1.00
CA LEU A 152 -1.84 -1.80 1.87
C LEU A 152 -1.13 -3.14 1.72
N SER A 153 -0.57 -3.64 2.82
CA SER A 153 -0.02 -5.00 2.85
C SER A 153 -1.17 -5.99 2.82
N VAL A 154 -1.13 -6.97 1.91
CA VAL A 154 -2.10 -8.06 1.83
C VAL A 154 -1.38 -9.39 1.98
N PHE A 155 -1.76 -10.14 3.00
CA PHE A 155 -1.22 -11.47 3.31
C PHE A 155 -2.28 -12.52 3.01
N LEU A 156 -1.90 -13.55 2.26
CA LEU A 156 -2.83 -14.55 1.75
C LEU A 156 -2.24 -15.95 1.91
N GLY A 157 -3.12 -16.91 2.15
CA GLY A 157 -2.79 -18.31 2.22
C GLY A 157 -3.98 -19.20 1.89
N LYS A 158 -3.71 -20.49 1.77
CA LYS A 158 -4.75 -21.51 1.59
C LYS A 158 -4.82 -22.40 2.83
N ASN A 159 -6.03 -22.58 3.33
CA ASN A 159 -6.32 -23.56 4.36
C ASN A 159 -6.31 -24.97 3.77
N THR A 160 -6.21 -25.98 4.65
CA THR A 160 -6.22 -27.40 4.27
C THR A 160 -7.54 -27.85 3.67
N ASP A 161 -8.64 -27.17 3.98
CA ASP A 161 -9.97 -27.41 3.41
C ASP A 161 -10.21 -26.70 2.06
N GLY A 162 -9.23 -25.95 1.56
CA GLY A 162 -9.27 -25.24 0.28
C GLY A 162 -9.76 -23.79 0.35
N THR A 163 -10.30 -23.34 1.50
CA THR A 163 -10.66 -21.94 1.72
C THR A 163 -9.41 -21.04 1.76
N THR A 164 -9.61 -19.76 1.51
CA THR A 164 -8.55 -18.74 1.56
C THR A 164 -8.56 -18.06 2.92
N ILE A 165 -7.38 -17.91 3.50
CA ILE A 165 -7.13 -17.13 4.71
C ILE A 165 -6.36 -15.89 4.32
N GLY A 166 -6.68 -14.75 4.91
CA GLY A 166 -5.98 -13.52 4.59
C GLY A 166 -6.27 -12.37 5.53
N PHE A 167 -5.35 -11.41 5.55
CA PHE A 167 -5.51 -10.19 6.31
C PHE A 167 -4.75 -9.03 5.66
N THR A 168 -5.15 -7.81 6.02
CA THR A 168 -4.49 -6.59 5.57
C THR A 168 -3.74 -5.91 6.70
N GLN A 169 -2.72 -5.11 6.36
CA GLN A 169 -2.10 -4.16 7.30
C GLN A 169 -1.83 -2.84 6.61
N GLY A 170 -2.33 -1.75 7.17
CA GLY A 170 -2.05 -0.39 6.71
C GLY A 170 -3.25 0.54 6.64
N MET A 171 -4.47 0.04 6.86
CA MET A 171 -5.67 0.88 6.88
C MET A 171 -5.67 1.93 8.01
N GLU A 172 -4.88 1.68 9.07
CA GLU A 172 -4.68 2.63 10.16
C GLU A 172 -4.17 4.00 9.68
N ALA A 173 -3.40 4.06 8.59
CA ALA A 173 -2.95 5.33 8.02
C ALA A 173 -4.11 6.26 7.63
N PHE A 174 -5.30 5.71 7.41
CA PHE A 174 -6.54 6.41 7.08
C PHE A 174 -7.55 6.43 8.23
N ASP A 175 -7.13 6.08 9.46
CA ASP A 175 -7.99 5.91 10.63
C ASP A 175 -9.07 4.83 10.46
N LEU A 176 -8.82 3.83 9.62
CA LEU A 176 -9.73 2.73 9.31
C LEU A 176 -9.22 1.39 9.87
N MET A 177 -10.12 0.43 10.04
CA MET A 177 -9.76 -0.93 10.48
C MET A 177 -9.22 -1.75 9.31
N ASP A 178 -8.19 -2.53 9.58
CA ASP A 178 -7.73 -3.58 8.68
C ASP A 178 -8.73 -4.74 8.59
N PHE A 179 -8.65 -5.51 7.50
CA PHE A 179 -9.55 -6.62 7.21
C PHE A 179 -8.92 -7.96 7.55
N VAL A 180 -9.74 -8.91 7.98
CA VAL A 180 -9.33 -10.30 8.24
C VAL A 180 -10.36 -11.27 7.71
N THR A 181 -9.95 -12.37 7.13
CA THR A 181 -10.81 -13.54 6.88
C THR A 181 -10.05 -14.84 7.13
N GLU A 182 -10.73 -15.81 7.70
CA GLU A 182 -10.17 -17.14 7.96
C GLU A 182 -10.76 -18.22 7.05
N ASN A 183 -11.80 -17.90 6.27
CA ASN A 183 -12.60 -18.89 5.56
C ASN A 183 -13.15 -18.41 4.20
N ALA A 184 -12.47 -17.47 3.54
CA ALA A 184 -12.92 -16.93 2.27
C ALA A 184 -13.10 -18.01 1.20
N THR A 185 -14.21 -17.93 0.48
CA THR A 185 -14.48 -18.78 -0.68
C THR A 185 -13.78 -18.27 -1.94
N ASP A 186 -13.40 -17.00 -1.94
CA ASP A 186 -12.62 -16.33 -2.99
C ASP A 186 -11.28 -17.03 -3.24
N SER A 187 -10.77 -16.96 -4.46
CA SER A 187 -9.36 -17.31 -4.70
C SER A 187 -8.44 -16.26 -4.02
N PRO A 188 -7.14 -16.54 -3.82
CA PRO A 188 -6.23 -15.55 -3.26
C PRO A 188 -6.21 -14.23 -4.05
N ASP A 189 -6.25 -14.33 -5.39
CA ASP A 189 -6.24 -13.17 -6.27
C ASP A 189 -7.55 -12.37 -6.10
N ASP A 190 -8.71 -13.03 -6.15
CA ASP A 190 -10.02 -12.38 -5.96
C ASP A 190 -10.15 -11.75 -4.56
N LEU A 191 -9.64 -12.42 -3.51
CA LEU A 191 -9.65 -11.87 -2.16
C LEU A 191 -8.77 -10.61 -2.05
N SER A 192 -7.64 -10.59 -2.75
CA SER A 192 -6.77 -9.41 -2.80
C SER A 192 -7.49 -8.22 -3.45
N GLU A 193 -8.18 -8.46 -4.57
CA GLU A 193 -8.97 -7.44 -5.27
C GLU A 193 -10.12 -6.95 -4.39
N ARG A 194 -10.81 -7.85 -3.70
CA ARG A 194 -11.86 -7.51 -2.73
C ARG A 194 -11.34 -6.63 -1.61
N PHE A 195 -10.18 -6.96 -1.03
CA PHE A 195 -9.58 -6.12 0.02
C PHE A 195 -9.22 -4.73 -0.49
N TYR A 196 -8.67 -4.61 -1.71
CA TYR A 196 -8.38 -3.31 -2.29
C TYR A 196 -9.66 -2.51 -2.59
N GLY A 197 -10.70 -3.15 -3.13
CA GLY A 197 -11.99 -2.50 -3.37
C GLY A 197 -12.67 -2.04 -2.08
N LEU A 198 -12.59 -2.84 -1.01
CA LEU A 198 -13.12 -2.47 0.31
C LEU A 198 -12.34 -1.31 0.93
N ALA A 199 -11.02 -1.30 0.77
CA ALA A 199 -10.16 -0.21 1.21
C ALA A 199 -10.52 1.10 0.49
N ASP A 200 -10.70 1.04 -0.83
CA ASP A 200 -11.09 2.19 -1.65
C ASP A 200 -12.45 2.76 -1.23
N TYR A 201 -13.43 1.87 -1.09
CA TYR A 201 -14.77 2.24 -0.63
C TYR A 201 -14.74 2.95 0.73
N LEU A 202 -14.00 2.41 1.71
CA LEU A 202 -13.94 2.99 3.05
C LEU A 202 -13.10 4.27 3.13
N VAL A 203 -12.07 4.43 2.30
CA VAL A 203 -11.33 5.69 2.22
C VAL A 203 -12.18 6.80 1.62
N GLU A 204 -13.04 6.48 0.65
CA GLU A 204 -13.96 7.46 0.06
C GLU A 204 -15.14 7.81 1.00
N HIS A 205 -15.72 6.81 1.66
CA HIS A 205 -16.98 6.97 2.40
C HIS A 205 -16.81 7.09 3.91
N GLY A 206 -15.61 6.81 4.44
CA GLY A 206 -15.35 6.69 5.88
C GLY A 206 -15.78 5.34 6.45
N PRO A 207 -15.77 5.17 7.80
CA PRO A 207 -16.08 3.91 8.48
C PRO A 207 -17.60 3.65 8.53
N VAL A 208 -18.23 3.50 7.37
CA VAL A 208 -19.70 3.36 7.19
C VAL A 208 -20.20 1.92 7.27
N ILE A 209 -19.29 0.95 7.21
CA ILE A 209 -19.60 -0.45 7.52
C ILE A 209 -19.61 -0.56 9.04
N GLU A 210 -20.58 -1.27 9.63
CA GLU A 210 -20.69 -1.46 11.08
C GLU A 210 -20.63 -2.95 11.44
N ASP A 211 -20.40 -3.25 12.72
CA ASP A 211 -20.45 -4.63 13.22
C ASP A 211 -21.82 -5.26 12.96
N GLY A 212 -21.82 -6.46 12.38
CA GLY A 212 -23.03 -7.18 11.98
C GLY A 212 -23.61 -6.77 10.62
N HIS A 213 -22.98 -5.83 9.90
CA HIS A 213 -23.32 -5.60 8.49
C HIS A 213 -23.02 -6.85 7.64
N THR A 214 -23.58 -6.85 6.44
CA THR A 214 -23.37 -7.91 5.46
C THR A 214 -22.85 -7.29 4.17
N LEU A 215 -21.81 -7.88 3.60
CA LEU A 215 -21.28 -7.57 2.27
C LEU A 215 -21.68 -8.69 1.30
N GLY A 216 -21.81 -8.33 0.02
CA GLY A 216 -22.09 -9.28 -1.05
C GLY A 216 -22.36 -8.52 -2.34
N GLU A 217 -21.66 -8.87 -3.41
CA GLU A 217 -21.86 -8.26 -4.73
C GLU A 217 -23.05 -8.89 -5.47
N GLU A 218 -23.28 -10.18 -5.22
CA GLU A 218 -24.36 -10.95 -5.80
C GLU A 218 -25.43 -11.31 -4.77
N ALA A 219 -26.67 -11.52 -5.23
CA ALA A 219 -27.81 -11.86 -4.38
C ALA A 219 -27.65 -13.15 -3.55
N GLY A 220 -26.66 -14.00 -3.89
CA GLY A 220 -26.32 -15.22 -3.17
C GLY A 220 -25.12 -15.11 -2.23
N GLU A 221 -24.29 -14.09 -2.39
CA GLU A 221 -23.10 -13.89 -1.57
C GLU A 221 -23.48 -13.20 -0.25
N ARG A 222 -23.07 -13.79 0.87
CA ARG A 222 -23.34 -13.24 2.19
C ARG A 222 -22.09 -13.36 3.07
N ILE A 223 -21.35 -12.26 3.13
CA ILE A 223 -20.18 -12.10 3.98
C ILE A 223 -20.62 -11.29 5.21
N GLU A 224 -20.59 -11.90 6.39
CA GLU A 224 -20.92 -11.19 7.63
C GLU A 224 -19.70 -10.43 8.14
N VAL A 225 -19.91 -9.17 8.54
CA VAL A 225 -18.86 -8.33 9.12
C VAL A 225 -18.90 -8.43 10.65
N ARG A 226 -17.74 -8.67 11.26
CA ARG A 226 -17.56 -8.65 12.71
C ARG A 226 -16.38 -7.81 13.14
N TYR A 227 -16.56 -6.99 14.18
CA TYR A 227 -15.45 -6.27 14.81
C TYR A 227 -14.85 -7.12 15.92
N CYS A 228 -13.59 -7.49 15.76
CA CYS A 228 -12.94 -8.38 16.73
C CYS A 228 -11.45 -8.06 16.90
N GLN A 229 -10.86 -8.68 17.92
CA GLN A 229 -9.40 -8.75 18.02
C GLN A 229 -8.89 -9.66 16.92
N SER A 230 -7.77 -9.27 16.30
CA SER A 230 -7.21 -10.03 15.19
C SER A 230 -6.52 -11.31 15.70
N PRO A 231 -6.73 -12.46 15.05
CA PRO A 231 -5.92 -13.66 15.30
C PRO A 231 -4.50 -13.54 14.71
N PHE A 232 -4.22 -12.49 13.92
CA PHE A 232 -2.93 -12.26 13.23
C PHE A 232 -2.06 -11.19 13.91
N GLY A 233 -2.33 -10.86 15.18
CA GLY A 233 -1.44 -10.01 15.99
C GLY A 233 -1.52 -8.51 15.72
N HIS A 234 -2.62 -8.01 15.15
CA HIS A 234 -2.88 -6.58 15.04
C HIS A 234 -3.08 -5.97 16.43
N GLU A 235 -2.54 -4.78 16.66
CA GLU A 235 -2.72 -4.07 17.94
C GLU A 235 -4.13 -3.48 18.09
N ARG A 236 -4.74 -3.11 16.96
CA ARG A 236 -6.10 -2.55 16.90
C ARG A 236 -7.14 -3.61 16.50
N PRO A 237 -8.42 -3.40 16.89
CA PRO A 237 -9.51 -4.21 16.35
C PRO A 237 -9.52 -4.20 14.82
N VAL A 238 -9.96 -5.31 14.24
CA VAL A 238 -10.07 -5.54 12.80
C VAL A 238 -11.52 -5.78 12.40
N MET A 239 -11.80 -5.57 11.12
CA MET A 239 -13.04 -5.96 10.48
C MET A 239 -12.89 -7.37 9.92
N ARG A 240 -13.43 -8.37 10.62
CA ARG A 240 -13.45 -9.76 10.16
C ARG A 240 -14.59 -9.98 9.17
N LEU A 241 -14.26 -10.59 8.04
CA LEU A 241 -15.15 -10.99 6.97
C LEU A 241 -15.39 -12.50 7.08
N ASP A 242 -16.59 -12.87 7.55
CA ASP A 242 -17.01 -14.25 7.76
C ASP A 242 -17.85 -14.72 6.56
N TYR A 243 -17.26 -15.59 5.72
CA TYR A 243 -17.94 -16.11 4.54
C TYR A 243 -18.91 -17.21 4.95
N SER A 244 -20.19 -17.03 4.66
CA SER A 244 -21.17 -18.11 4.82
C SER A 244 -21.02 -19.10 3.67
N PRO A 245 -20.97 -20.41 3.92
CA PRO A 245 -21.04 -21.38 2.83
C PRO A 245 -22.34 -21.17 2.06
N GLU A 246 -22.28 -21.17 0.72
CA GLU A 246 -23.48 -21.10 -0.11
C GLU A 246 -24.49 -22.13 0.41
N LYS A 247 -25.70 -21.68 0.75
CA LYS A 247 -26.79 -22.60 1.06
C LYS A 247 -27.04 -23.44 -0.19
N GLY A 248 -26.52 -24.65 -0.18
CA GLY A 248 -26.53 -25.54 -1.33
C GLY A 248 -27.90 -25.61 -1.98
N ARG A 249 -27.93 -25.45 -3.31
CA ARG A 249 -28.91 -26.17 -4.12
C ARG A 249 -28.85 -27.64 -3.70
N SER A 250 -29.88 -28.10 -3.01
CA SER A 250 -30.04 -29.51 -2.66
C SER A 250 -29.81 -30.37 -3.90
N ARG A 251 -28.77 -31.22 -3.87
CA ARG A 251 -28.57 -32.27 -4.88
C ARG A 251 -29.39 -33.54 -4.60
N TYR A 252 -30.26 -33.54 -3.58
CA TYR A 252 -31.14 -34.67 -3.28
C TYR A 252 -32.55 -34.24 -2.85
N GLY A 253 -33.45 -34.29 -3.84
CA GLY A 253 -34.82 -34.83 -3.78
C GLY A 253 -35.78 -34.40 -2.67
N SER A 254 -36.82 -33.65 -3.06
CA SER A 254 -38.16 -33.81 -2.47
C SER A 254 -39.05 -34.59 -3.44
N TRP A 255 -39.08 -35.92 -3.29
CA TRP A 255 -40.27 -36.69 -3.59
C TRP A 255 -41.12 -36.71 -2.32
N ARG A 256 -42.26 -36.02 -2.34
CA ARG A 256 -43.56 -36.41 -1.76
C ARG A 256 -44.58 -35.33 -2.05
#